data_AF-A0A075HY26-F1
#
_entry.id   AF-A0A075HY26-F1
#
_cell.length_a   1.000
_cell.length_b   1.000
_cell.length_c   1.000
_cell.angle_alpha   90.00
_cell.angle_beta   90.00
_cell.angle_gamma   90.00
#
_symmetry.space_group_name_H-M   'P 1'
#
loop_
_entity.id
_entity.type
_entity.pdbx_description
1 polymer ?
#
loop_
_entity_poly.entity_id
_entity_poly.type
_entity_poly.pdbx_seq_one_letter_code
_entity_poly.pdbx_strand_id
1 'polypeptide(L)' 'MGIIAKGAKCNVSGCDNDGFRSLNTKKIEGAGLRVSVNSKKAALCKDHYKEWKKETRDDRSLERARFDIY' A
#
# COMPACT_ATOMS: atom_id res chain seq x y z
N MET A 1 -4.78 -11.65 10.98
CA MET A 1 -5.33 -10.59 10.08
C MET A 1 -5.75 -9.40 10.94
N GLY A 2 -5.08 -8.24 10.79
CA GLY A 2 -5.36 -7.02 11.57
C GLY A 2 -6.61 -6.28 11.08
N ILE A 3 -6.62 -4.94 11.14
CA ILE A 3 -7.68 -3.99 10.74
C ILE A 3 -8.64 -4.42 9.60
N ILE A 4 -8.16 -5.20 8.61
CA ILE A 4 -8.96 -5.75 7.50
C ILE A 4 -10.03 -6.74 7.99
N ALA A 5 -9.69 -7.61 8.96
CA ALA A 5 -10.64 -8.56 9.55
C ALA A 5 -11.74 -7.88 10.38
N LYS A 6 -11.57 -6.58 10.70
CA LYS A 6 -12.62 -5.73 11.30
C LYS A 6 -13.47 -5.00 10.25
N GLY A 7 -13.33 -5.33 8.96
CA GLY A 7 -14.08 -4.66 7.88
C GLY A 7 -13.57 -3.25 7.57
N ALA A 8 -12.27 -2.99 7.75
CA ALA A 8 -11.72 -1.67 7.43
C ALA A 8 -11.79 -1.39 5.93
N LYS A 9 -12.36 -0.23 5.57
CA LYS A 9 -12.41 0.26 4.19
C LYS A 9 -11.05 0.75 3.69
N CYS A 10 -10.96 0.97 2.39
CA CYS A 10 -9.83 1.63 1.76
C CYS A 10 -9.63 3.02 2.37
N ASN A 11 -8.39 3.39 2.67
CA ASN A 11 -8.05 4.68 3.27
C ASN A 11 -7.44 5.66 2.27
N VAL A 12 -7.53 5.35 0.97
CA VAL A 12 -7.12 6.24 -0.12
C VAL A 12 -8.18 7.33 -0.27
N SER A 13 -7.74 8.58 -0.46
CA SER A 13 -8.66 9.71 -0.66
C SER A 13 -9.60 9.44 -1.84
N GLY A 14 -10.90 9.41 -1.58
CA GLY A 14 -11.93 9.15 -2.59
C GLY A 14 -12.24 7.68 -2.86
N CYS A 15 -11.76 6.75 -2.03
CA CYS A 15 -12.08 5.32 -2.17
C CYS A 15 -12.87 4.78 -0.97
N ASP A 16 -14.05 4.23 -1.23
CA ASP A 16 -14.89 3.55 -0.21
C ASP A 16 -14.87 2.02 -0.33
N ASN A 17 -14.03 1.45 -1.20
CA ASN A 17 -13.99 0.00 -1.41
C ASN A 17 -13.50 -0.76 -0.19
N ASP A 18 -13.88 -2.03 -0.11
CA ASP A 18 -13.49 -2.93 0.97
C ASP A 18 -11.97 -3.16 1.02
N GLY A 19 -11.43 -3.16 2.24
CA GLY A 19 -10.01 -3.36 2.46
C GLY A 19 -9.61 -4.78 2.09
N PHE A 20 -8.63 -4.92 1.21
CA PHE A 20 -8.06 -6.21 0.83
C PHE A 20 -6.79 -6.52 1.62
N ARG A 21 -5.91 -5.52 1.76
CA ARG A 21 -4.61 -5.67 2.43
C ARG A 21 -4.22 -4.40 3.16
N SER A 22 -3.51 -4.55 4.29
CA SER A 22 -2.97 -3.44 5.06
C SER A 22 -1.48 -3.28 4.79
N LEU A 23 -1.08 -2.04 4.56
CA LEU A 23 0.31 -1.65 4.29
C LEU A 23 0.68 -0.44 5.13
N ASN A 24 1.98 -0.21 5.29
CA ASN A 24 2.48 0.93 6.05
C ASN A 24 2.26 2.22 5.24
N THR A 25 1.70 3.25 5.87
CA THR A 25 1.37 4.53 5.21
C THR A 25 2.56 5.14 4.46
N LYS A 26 3.76 5.10 5.05
CA LYS A 26 5.00 5.55 4.37
C LYS A 26 5.26 4.91 3.00
N LYS A 27 4.96 3.61 2.84
CA LYS A 27 5.16 2.93 1.53
C LYS A 27 4.10 3.33 0.51
N ILE A 28 2.93 3.75 0.98
CA ILE A 28 1.81 4.17 0.14
C ILE A 28 2.05 5.59 -0.35
N GLU A 29 2.45 6.48 0.56
CA GLU A 29 2.86 7.85 0.21
C GLU A 29 4.10 7.88 -0.69
N GLY A 30 5.08 7.01 -0.44
CA GLY A 30 6.26 6.86 -1.32
C GLY A 30 5.91 6.36 -2.73
N ALA A 31 4.73 5.75 -2.91
CA ALA A 31 4.20 5.38 -4.21
C ALA A 31 3.32 6.48 -4.82
N GLY A 32 3.20 7.67 -4.23
CA GLY A 32 2.35 8.74 -4.74
C GLY A 32 0.86 8.61 -4.41
N LEU A 33 0.43 7.55 -3.72
CA LEU A 33 -0.95 7.39 -3.30
C LEU A 33 -1.24 8.21 -2.03
N ARG A 34 -2.24 9.11 -2.12
CA ARG A 34 -2.68 9.93 -0.98
C ARG A 34 -3.63 9.16 -0.06
N VAL A 35 -3.15 8.86 1.15
CA VAL A 35 -3.93 8.21 2.21
C VAL A 35 -4.40 9.24 3.23
N SER A 36 -5.69 9.20 3.57
CA SER A 36 -6.30 10.09 4.57
C SER A 36 -6.33 9.44 5.96
N VAL A 37 -5.27 8.73 6.35
CA VAL A 37 -5.16 8.13 7.66
C VAL A 37 -3.81 8.40 8.29
N ASN A 38 -3.85 8.94 9.51
CA ASN A 38 -2.68 9.14 10.37
C ASN A 38 -2.27 7.85 11.12
N SER A 39 -2.71 6.68 10.64
CA SER A 39 -2.37 5.39 11.25
C SER A 39 -1.08 4.85 10.66
N LYS A 40 -0.30 4.11 11.47
CA LYS A 40 0.93 3.46 11.00
C LYS A 40 0.66 2.50 9.83
N LYS A 41 -0.53 1.89 9.80
CA LYS A 41 -0.99 0.98 8.74
C LYS A 41 -2.31 1.51 8.16
N ALA A 42 -2.41 1.53 6.84
CA ALA A 42 -3.63 1.85 6.10
C ALA A 42 -4.13 0.58 5.39
N ALA A 43 -5.44 0.38 5.38
CA ALA A 43 -6.07 -0.63 4.53
C ALA A 43 -6.27 -0.08 3.11
N LEU A 44 -5.93 -0.90 2.11
CA LEU A 44 -6.08 -0.64 0.69
C LEU A 44 -7.01 -1.67 0.08
N CYS A 45 -7.85 -1.24 -0.86
CA CYS A 45 -8.63 -2.16 -1.68
C CYS A 45 -7.75 -2.83 -2.76
N LYS A 46 -8.32 -3.81 -3.47
CA LYS A 46 -7.61 -4.59 -4.49
C LYS A 46 -7.04 -3.74 -5.62
N ASP A 47 -7.75 -2.67 -5.98
CA ASP A 47 -7.40 -1.79 -7.10
C ASP A 47 -6.19 -0.89 -6.76
N HIS A 48 -6.27 -0.13 -5.67
CA HIS A 48 -5.16 0.66 -5.15
C HIS A 48 -3.95 -0.19 -4.77
N TYR A 49 -4.15 -1.43 -4.31
CA TYR A 49 -3.03 -2.35 -4.09
C TYR A 49 -2.31 -2.71 -5.40
N LYS A 50 -3.02 -2.76 -6.53
CA LYS A 50 -2.45 -3.03 -7.86
C LYS A 50 -1.71 -1.81 -8.40
N GLU A 51 -2.27 -0.61 -8.25
CA GLU A 51 -1.60 0.66 -8.60
C GLU A 51 -0.33 0.84 -7.79
N TRP A 52 -0.43 0.70 -6.46
CA TRP A 52 0.72 0.74 -5.56
C TRP A 52 1.82 -0.25 -5.99
N LYS A 53 1.44 -1.48 -6.37
CA LYS A 53 2.40 -2.50 -6.81
C LYS A 53 3.04 -2.16 -8.16
N LYS A 54 2.35 -1.43 -9.03
CA LYS A 54 2.85 -0.99 -10.34
C LYS A 54 3.85 0.15 -10.17
N GLU A 55 3.53 1.13 -9.34
CA GLU A 55 4.42 2.27 -9.05
C GLU A 55 5.67 1.83 -8.28
N THR A 56 5.52 0.99 -7.25
CA THR A 56 6.67 0.47 -6.48
C THR A 56 7.38 -0.71 -7.15
N ARG A 57 7.08 -1.04 -8.42
CA ARG A 57 7.74 -2.14 -9.14
C ARG A 57 9.21 -1.84 -9.39
N ASP A 58 9.52 -0.60 -9.78
CA ASP A 58 10.87 -0.16 -10.10
C ASP A 58 11.73 -0.05 -8.83
N ASP A 59 11.17 0.59 -7.78
CA ASP A 59 11.77 0.68 -6.45
C ASP A 59 12.17 -0.69 -5.87
N ARG A 60 11.27 -1.70 -5.99
CA ARG A 60 11.58 -3.08 -5.57
C ARG A 60 12.62 -3.77 -6.43
N SER A 61 12.72 -3.39 -7.70
CA SER A 61 13.72 -3.95 -8.61
C SER A 61 15.11 -3.39 -8.27
N LEU A 62 15.20 -2.10 -7.94
CA LEU A 62 16.41 -1.45 -7.41
C LEU A 62 16.82 -2.02 -6.06
N GLU A 63 15.88 -2.20 -5.12
CA GLU A 63 16.17 -2.86 -3.84
C GLU A 63 16.68 -4.29 -4.03
N ARG A 64 16.12 -5.04 -4.99
CA ARG A 64 16.56 -6.41 -5.29
C ARG A 64 17.94 -6.47 -5.93
N ALA A 65 18.23 -5.58 -6.88
CA ALA A 65 19.55 -5.47 -7.52
C ALA A 65 20.66 -5.15 -6.51
N ARG A 66 20.34 -4.44 -5.42
CA ARG A 66 21.28 -4.14 -4.34
C ARG A 66 21.76 -5.39 -3.58
N PHE A 67 20.96 -6.45 -3.55
CA PHE A 67 21.27 -7.71 -2.86
C PHE A 67 21.69 -8.85 -3.80
N ASP A 68 21.64 -8.64 -5.12
CA ASP A 68 21.99 -9.65 -6.15
C ASP A 68 23.50 -9.74 -6.42
N ILE A 69 24.31 -8.89 -5.76
CA ILE A 69 25.76 -8.78 -5.99
C ILE A 69 26.58 -9.72 -5.09
N TYR A 70 26.02 -10.84 -4.63
CA TYR A 70 26.73 -11.81 -3.77
C TYR A 70 26.47 -13.26 -4.17
#